data_AF-A0A3M1ZVP1-F1
#
_entry.id   AF-A0A3M1ZVP1-F1
#
_cell.length_a   1.000
_cell.length_b   1.000
_cell.length_c   1.000
_cell.angle_alpha   90.00
_cell.angle_beta   90.00
_cell.angle_gamma   90.00
#
_symmetry.space_group_name_H-M   'P 1'
#
loop_
_entity.id
_entity.type
_entity.pdbx_description
1 polymer ?
#
loop_
_entity_poly.entity_id
_entity_poly.type
_entity_poly.pdbx_seq_one_letter_code
_entity_poly.pdbx_strand_id
1 'polypeptide(L)'
;SGVTAIKKGGLFGGDRTPLDKAELPERERRSLSQQLGVPLERVPPDYGAYVRLLKEKYGVELYANRTMMLLYKIPEDRIDPAVKPVGLAEMIRLFEGADVYVAY
;
A
#
# COMPACT_ATOMS: atom_id res chain seq x y z
N SER A 1 10.88 -5.35 3.69
CA SER A 1 9.61 -5.93 4.15
C SER A 1 8.46 -5.06 3.65
N GLY A 2 7.22 -5.59 3.52
CA GLY A 2 6.08 -4.76 3.08
C GLY A 2 5.86 -3.52 3.96
N VAL A 3 6.08 -3.65 5.27
CA VAL A 3 5.95 -2.54 6.24
C VAL A 3 6.97 -1.41 5.99
N THR A 4 8.19 -1.71 5.55
CA THR A 4 9.16 -0.65 5.21
C THR A 4 8.78 0.10 3.94
N ALA A 5 8.02 -0.50 3.02
CA ALA A 5 7.60 0.13 1.78
C ALA A 5 6.54 1.22 1.99
N ILE A 6 5.74 1.10 3.06
CA ILE A 6 4.69 2.05 3.46
C ILE A 6 5.15 3.04 4.53
N LYS A 7 6.40 2.93 5.01
CA LYS A 7 6.96 3.85 6.00
C LYS A 7 7.26 5.20 5.34
N LYS A 8 6.73 6.29 5.91
CA LYS A 8 7.08 7.67 5.55
C LYS A 8 8.50 8.01 5.97
N GLY A 9 9.23 8.65 5.07
CA GLY A 9 10.59 9.14 5.29
C GLY A 9 11.70 8.11 5.05
N GLY A 10 12.91 8.66 4.95
CA GLY A 10 14.19 8.02 4.62
C GLY A 10 15.28 9.10 4.62
N LEU A 11 16.55 8.76 4.32
CA LEU A 11 17.72 9.64 4.50
C LEU A 11 17.58 11.06 3.89
N PHE A 12 16.70 11.23 2.87
CA PHE A 12 16.39 12.51 2.20
C PHE A 12 14.88 12.72 1.95
N GLY A 13 13.99 12.05 2.71
CA GLY A 13 12.72 11.55 2.16
C GLY A 13 11.38 12.20 2.54
N GLY A 14 11.32 13.23 3.37
CA GLY A 14 10.07 13.94 3.73
C GLY A 14 8.91 13.04 4.20
N ASP A 15 7.66 13.46 3.93
CA ASP A 15 6.43 12.73 4.26
C ASP A 15 6.03 11.67 3.21
N ARG A 16 6.96 11.33 2.30
CA ARG A 16 6.76 10.32 1.25
C ARG A 16 7.28 8.95 1.66
N THR A 17 6.57 7.91 1.25
CA THR A 17 6.96 6.50 1.38
C THR A 17 7.87 6.05 0.22
N PRO A 18 8.56 4.91 0.32
CA PRO A 18 9.20 4.29 -0.83
C PRO A 18 8.25 4.03 -2.01
N LEU A 19 7.00 3.66 -1.77
CA LEU A 19 6.01 3.45 -2.84
C LEU A 19 5.67 4.75 -3.58
N ASP A 20 5.63 5.89 -2.87
CA ASP A 20 5.43 7.20 -3.50
C ASP A 20 6.60 7.58 -4.43
N LYS A 21 7.78 6.96 -4.25
CA LYS A 21 8.98 7.24 -5.05
C LYS A 21 9.17 6.24 -6.19
N ALA A 22 8.36 5.18 -6.20
CA ALA A 22 8.40 4.15 -7.22
C ALA A 22 7.38 4.49 -8.30
N GLU A 23 7.86 5.08 -9.40
CA GLU A 23 7.01 5.39 -10.56
C GLU A 23 6.41 4.12 -11.14
N LEU A 24 5.15 4.21 -11.56
CA LEU A 24 4.51 3.17 -12.36
C LEU A 24 4.97 3.32 -13.80
N PRO A 25 5.63 2.29 -14.39
CA PRO A 25 6.06 2.36 -15.78
C PRO A 25 4.87 2.64 -16.71
N GLU A 26 5.10 3.41 -17.77
CA GLU A 26 4.02 3.81 -18.68
C GLU A 26 3.26 2.61 -19.27
N ARG A 27 3.98 1.51 -19.56
CA ARG A 27 3.38 0.23 -19.96
C ARG A 27 2.32 -0.26 -18.96
N GLU A 28 2.66 -0.25 -17.67
CA GLU A 28 1.74 -0.67 -16.61
C GLU A 28 0.59 0.32 -16.45
N ARG A 29 0.87 1.63 -16.56
CA ARG A 29 -0.19 2.66 -16.52
C ARG A 29 -1.19 2.51 -17.68
N ARG A 30 -0.71 2.20 -18.88
CA ARG A 30 -1.57 1.90 -20.04
C ARG A 30 -2.39 0.62 -19.82
N SER A 31 -1.78 -0.42 -19.25
CA SER A 31 -2.52 -1.65 -18.91
C SER A 31 -3.62 -1.38 -17.88
N LEU A 32 -3.31 -0.63 -16.82
CA LEU A 32 -4.29 -0.23 -15.81
C LEU A 32 -5.41 0.65 -16.37
N SER A 33 -5.10 1.58 -17.28
CA SER A 33 -6.11 2.40 -17.98
C SER A 33 -7.14 1.51 -18.68
N GLN A 34 -6.67 0.48 -19.40
CA GLN A 34 -7.52 -0.47 -20.11
C GLN A 34 -8.35 -1.33 -19.15
N GLN A 35 -7.70 -1.91 -18.13
CA GLN A 35 -8.36 -2.78 -17.15
C GLN A 35 -9.43 -2.05 -16.33
N LEU A 36 -9.17 -0.79 -15.96
CA LEU A 36 -10.07 0.01 -15.14
C LEU A 36 -11.06 0.84 -15.95
N GLY A 37 -10.93 0.86 -17.28
CA GLY A 37 -11.76 1.66 -18.18
C GLY A 37 -11.69 3.17 -17.90
N VAL A 38 -10.52 3.67 -17.46
CA VAL A 38 -10.31 5.10 -17.15
C VAL A 38 -9.26 5.71 -18.07
N PRO A 39 -9.34 7.02 -18.39
CA PRO A 39 -8.28 7.72 -19.11
C PRO A 39 -6.92 7.59 -18.40
N LEU A 40 -5.83 7.58 -19.18
CA LEU A 40 -4.46 7.40 -18.66
C LEU A 40 -4.09 8.48 -17.63
N GLU A 41 -4.64 9.69 -17.78
CA GLU A 41 -4.45 10.83 -16.89
C GLU A 41 -5.03 10.58 -15.49
N ARG A 42 -6.03 9.69 -15.38
CA ARG A 42 -6.60 9.24 -14.10
C ARG A 42 -5.90 8.01 -13.53
N VAL A 43 -4.95 7.43 -14.25
CA VAL A 43 -4.15 6.31 -13.75
C VAL A 43 -3.04 6.84 -12.85
N PRO A 44 -2.89 6.29 -11.63
CA PRO A 44 -1.85 6.67 -10.69
C PRO A 44 -0.46 6.75 -11.31
N PRO A 45 0.33 7.78 -10.96
CA PRO A 45 1.68 7.95 -11.49
C PRO A 45 2.71 7.05 -10.78
N ASP A 46 2.43 6.64 -9.55
CA ASP A 46 3.33 5.87 -8.69
C ASP A 46 2.56 4.80 -7.89
N TYR A 47 3.30 3.85 -7.32
CA TYR A 47 2.70 2.75 -6.57
C TYR A 47 2.02 3.21 -5.27
N GLY A 48 2.45 4.32 -4.66
CA GLY A 48 1.80 4.88 -3.49
C GLY A 48 0.39 5.38 -3.80
N ALA A 49 0.27 6.16 -4.88
CA ALA A 49 -1.00 6.63 -5.40
C ALA A 49 -1.89 5.47 -5.87
N TYR A 50 -1.32 4.40 -6.40
CA TYR A 50 -2.07 3.20 -6.77
C TYR A 50 -2.69 2.50 -5.55
N VAL A 51 -1.91 2.30 -4.49
CA VAL A 51 -2.42 1.70 -3.24
C VAL A 51 -3.52 2.56 -2.62
N ARG A 52 -3.37 3.89 -2.63
CA ARG A 52 -4.43 4.82 -2.18
C ARG A 52 -5.69 4.75 -3.05
N LEU A 53 -5.55 4.66 -4.38
CA LEU A 53 -6.67 4.45 -5.30
C LEU A 53 -7.46 3.18 -4.96
N LEU A 54 -6.77 2.07 -4.65
CA LEU A 54 -7.42 0.81 -4.27
C LEU A 54 -8.33 1.00 -3.05
N LYS A 55 -7.85 1.70 -2.02
CA LYS A 55 -8.66 2.03 -0.85
C LYS A 55 -9.83 2.95 -1.19
N GLU A 56 -9.55 4.08 -1.82
CA GLU A 56 -10.53 5.15 -2.02
C GLU A 56 -11.63 4.78 -3.02
N LYS A 57 -11.28 4.09 -4.10
CA LYS A 57 -12.20 3.78 -5.19
C LYS A 57 -12.77 2.36 -5.11
N TYR A 58 -11.97 1.40 -4.67
CA TYR A 58 -12.36 -0.01 -4.66
C TYR A 58 -12.65 -0.54 -3.26
N GLY A 59 -12.57 0.30 -2.22
CA GLY A 59 -12.87 -0.09 -0.85
C GLY A 59 -11.89 -1.09 -0.25
N VAL A 60 -10.69 -1.21 -0.83
CA VAL A 60 -9.69 -2.17 -0.35
C VAL A 60 -9.18 -1.75 1.02
N GLU A 61 -9.25 -2.66 1.98
CA GLU A 61 -8.64 -2.46 3.29
C GLU A 61 -7.16 -2.85 3.25
N LEU A 62 -6.31 -1.93 3.70
CA LEU A 62 -4.87 -2.10 3.67
C LEU A 62 -4.37 -2.27 5.10
N TYR A 63 -3.59 -3.31 5.34
CA TYR A 63 -3.16 -3.71 6.67
C TYR A 63 -1.63 -3.76 6.79
N ALA A 64 -1.11 -3.26 7.92
CA ALA A 64 0.31 -3.38 8.27
C ALA A 64 0.48 -4.30 9.47
N ASN A 65 1.43 -5.22 9.40
CA ASN A 65 1.79 -6.07 10.53
C ASN A 65 2.44 -5.23 11.64
N ARG A 66 1.71 -4.99 12.73
CA ARG A 66 2.17 -4.19 13.88
C ARG A 66 3.40 -4.79 14.56
N THR A 67 3.52 -6.11 14.62
CA THR A 67 4.73 -6.77 15.16
C THR A 67 5.97 -6.41 14.33
N MET A 68 5.85 -6.42 13.01
CA MET A 68 6.93 -5.99 12.11
C MET A 68 7.23 -4.50 12.27
N MET A 69 6.21 -3.65 12.44
CA MET A 69 6.42 -2.23 12.73
C MET A 69 7.27 -2.02 13.99
N LEU A 70 6.96 -2.74 15.08
CA LEU A 70 7.73 -2.69 16.33
C LEU A 70 9.18 -3.12 16.14
N LEU A 71 9.41 -4.25 15.45
CA LEU A 71 10.76 -4.77 15.16
C LEU A 71 11.62 -3.76 14.39
N TYR A 72 11.01 -3.05 13.42
CA TYR A 72 11.69 -2.02 12.62
C TYR A 72 11.64 -0.62 13.23
N LYS A 73 11.10 -0.46 14.45
CA LYS A 73 10.94 0.83 15.13
C LYS A 73 10.20 1.86 14.26
N ILE A 74 9.09 1.43 13.65
CA ILE A 74 8.24 2.24 12.78
C ILE A 74 7.01 2.65 13.60
N PRO A 75 6.88 3.93 14.00
CA PRO A 75 5.69 4.39 14.71
C PRO A 75 4.51 4.52 13.74
N GLU A 76 3.29 4.45 14.28
CA GLU A 76 2.05 4.40 13.47
C GLU A 76 1.77 5.70 12.71
N ASP A 77 2.23 6.85 13.21
CA ASP A 77 2.15 8.14 12.53
C ASP A 77 3.14 8.27 11.35
N ARG A 78 4.06 7.31 11.21
CA ARG A 78 5.08 7.26 10.15
C ARG A 78 4.78 6.20 9.10
N ILE A 79 3.54 5.78 8.93
CA ILE A 79 3.11 5.00 7.76
C ILE A 79 2.11 5.77 6.89
N ASP A 80 1.84 5.26 5.69
CA ASP A 80 0.79 5.78 4.83
C ASP A 80 -0.58 5.73 5.55
N PRO A 81 -1.34 6.85 5.59
CA PRO A 81 -2.62 6.91 6.31
C PRO A 81 -3.70 6.00 5.73
N ALA A 82 -3.53 5.50 4.51
CA ALA A 82 -4.42 4.51 3.91
C ALA A 82 -4.33 3.15 4.61
N VAL A 83 -3.24 2.88 5.34
CA VAL A 83 -2.91 1.57 5.92
C VAL A 83 -3.21 1.52 7.42
N LYS A 84 -3.90 0.47 7.86
CA LYS A 84 -4.26 0.21 9.25
C LYS A 84 -3.29 -0.79 9.91
N PRO A 85 -2.58 -0.41 10.99
CA PRO A 85 -1.79 -1.36 11.77
C PRO A 85 -2.67 -2.39 12.46
N VAL A 86 -2.31 -3.67 12.34
CA VAL A 86 -3.01 -4.79 12.99
C VAL A 86 -2.02 -5.81 13.57
N GLY A 87 -2.42 -6.45 14.66
CA GLY A 87 -1.63 -7.51 15.30
C GLY A 87 -1.75 -8.85 14.57
N LEU A 88 -0.90 -9.81 14.93
CA LEU A 88 -0.89 -11.16 14.35
C LEU A 88 -2.25 -11.85 14.43
N ALA A 89 -2.93 -11.79 15.58
CA ALA A 89 -4.24 -12.42 15.77
C ALA A 89 -5.31 -11.86 14.80
N GLU A 90 -5.29 -10.56 14.55
CA GLU A 90 -6.23 -9.93 13.61
C GLU A 90 -5.89 -10.30 12.15
N MET A 91 -4.60 -10.38 11.79
CA MET A 91 -4.22 -10.87 10.46
C MET A 91 -4.66 -12.32 10.23
N ILE A 92 -4.56 -13.19 11.23
CA ILE A 92 -5.07 -14.57 11.13
C ILE A 92 -6.58 -14.57 10.87
N ARG A 93 -7.35 -13.77 11.62
CA ARG A 93 -8.80 -13.63 11.39
C ARG A 93 -9.15 -13.14 9.99
N LEU A 94 -8.39 -12.17 9.48
CA LEU A 94 -8.55 -11.67 8.11
C LEU A 94 -8.30 -12.77 7.07
N PHE A 95 -7.32 -13.65 7.29
CA PHE A 95 -7.06 -14.78 6.41
C PHE A 95 -8.13 -15.87 6.51
N GLU A 96 -8.57 -16.22 7.73
CA GLU A 96 -9.61 -17.23 7.95
C GLU A 96 -10.98 -16.81 7.38
N GLY A 97 -11.25 -15.50 7.35
CA GLY A 97 -12.48 -14.95 6.79
C GLY A 97 -12.44 -14.66 5.29
N ALA A 98 -11.30 -14.87 4.62
CA ALA A 98 -11.16 -14.57 3.19
C ALA A 98 -11.47 -15.79 2.33
N ASP A 99 -12.33 -15.62 1.32
CA ASP A 99 -12.60 -16.66 0.31
C ASP A 99 -11.36 -16.95 -0.55
N VAL A 100 -10.53 -15.93 -0.78
CA VAL A 100 -9.29 -16.00 -1.55
C VAL A 100 -8.25 -15.11 -0.90
N TYR A 101 -7.02 -15.63 -0.75
CA TYR A 101 -5.86 -14.83 -0.35
C TYR A 101 -4.68 -15.11 -1.27
N VAL A 102 -3.81 -14.11 -1.43
CA VAL A 102 -2.56 -14.21 -2.20
C VAL A 102 -1.42 -13.73 -1.29
N ALA A 103 -0.33 -14.50 -1.23
CA ALA A 103 0.87 -14.16 -0.47
C ALA A 103 2.09 -14.15 -1.40
N TYR A 104 2.89 -13.08 -1.33
CA TYR A 104 4.10 -12.84 -2.12
C TYR A 104 5.19 -12.16 -1.30
#